data_AF-A0A974UD70-F1
#
_entry.id   AF-A0A974UD70-F1
#
_cell.length_a   1.000
_cell.length_b   1.000
_cell.length_c   1.000
_cell.angle_alpha   90.00
_cell.angle_beta   90.00
_cell.angle_gamma   90.00
#
_symmetry.space_group_name_H-M   'P 1'
#
loop_
_entity.id
_entity.type
_entity.pdbx_description
1 polymer ?
#
loop_
_entity_poly.entity_id
_entity_poly.type
_entity_poly.pdbx_seq_one_letter_code
_entity_poly.pdbx_strand_id
1 'polypeptide(L)'
;MIKTMEDKNKKVEKRTKVKNSFGFIIMIVAVILIVATVFYFSFKYFNNQIAEKQRIQQSYTLDNMANQAEQLLLVGNPQPAAAIIDNIREINPDYERLSNLTTEVELLLRMESKYQEAESLLEAGNLEDALVLFYDIQVESPGLWDVSQQIEAIETENQIAILLADGNTAYENEDWDTVIGSYESALALDSQLNDPLITEQLLQGYLKKIISMLEDDGATIEDIEAAEQYYRKAVALIPQSKQYANERENLQEASSNLLQLKFVQTAKEMLSDSNQTITSVKKAVTYLSKAASIDPKNSALQRDLNNAEYYQVAFQDFLDMDWAPAITNLTKIMESDPNFAGGNSATLLYEAYSALGEQYYSAGFYSDALNNFEQAELVAWDDRENDLKLFQIQLYIGDTYGKLRDYENAVSYYLYALNSIEITSYTELGSVNNLMAQASYWDATGDYDSAYSALQEVLQGIGGIYINTEIEISDGACLAFFADDNLSTIDAILEANNLPKSTVINFGRQLIVPSIQQ
;
A
#
# COMPACT_ATOMS: atom_id res chain seq x y z
N MET A 1 -87.14 124.27 -85.54
CA MET A 1 -87.04 125.01 -86.81
C MET A 1 -85.65 124.72 -87.39
N ILE A 2 -85.56 124.19 -88.63
CA ILE A 2 -84.39 124.19 -89.57
C ILE A 2 -82.98 123.87 -88.98
N LYS A 3 -82.31 122.73 -89.26
CA LYS A 3 -81.34 122.43 -90.38
C LYS A 3 -80.13 123.42 -90.42
N THR A 4 -78.84 123.07 -90.56
CA THR A 4 -78.07 122.17 -91.50
C THR A 4 -76.70 121.73 -90.87
N MET A 5 -76.06 120.59 -91.19
CA MET A 5 -74.98 120.32 -92.22
C MET A 5 -73.82 121.35 -92.25
N GLU A 6 -72.51 121.01 -92.35
CA GLU A 6 -71.68 119.76 -92.37
C GLU A 6 -70.24 120.15 -91.83
N ASP A 7 -69.07 119.45 -91.79
CA ASP A 7 -68.54 118.22 -92.43
C ASP A 7 -67.30 117.54 -91.72
N LYS A 8 -66.78 116.44 -92.34
CA LYS A 8 -65.52 115.64 -92.25
C LYS A 8 -64.27 116.35 -91.64
N ASN A 9 -63.28 115.66 -91.03
CA ASN A 9 -62.50 114.56 -91.65
C ASN A 9 -61.52 113.75 -90.72
N LYS A 10 -61.09 112.57 -91.21
CA LYS A 10 -59.88 111.75 -90.89
C LYS A 10 -59.79 110.83 -89.65
N LYS A 11 -58.83 109.89 -89.74
CA LYS A 11 -58.62 108.65 -88.96
C LYS A 11 -57.14 108.54 -88.49
N VAL A 12 -56.86 107.51 -87.68
CA VAL A 12 -55.57 106.80 -87.45
C VAL A 12 -54.65 107.37 -86.35
N GLU A 13 -54.51 106.64 -85.23
CA GLU A 13 -53.29 105.87 -84.88
C GLU A 13 -53.51 104.91 -83.69
N LYS A 14 -52.66 103.87 -83.56
CA LYS A 14 -52.74 102.82 -82.50
C LYS A 14 -51.43 102.02 -82.40
N ARG A 15 -50.98 101.69 -81.17
CA ARG A 15 -49.85 100.80 -80.77
C ARG A 15 -48.43 101.41 -80.79
N THR A 16 -47.76 101.44 -79.62
CA THR A 16 -46.28 101.26 -79.45
C THR A 16 -45.89 101.21 -77.96
N LYS A 17 -45.76 100.02 -77.33
CA LYS A 17 -45.06 99.89 -76.01
C LYS A 17 -44.62 98.49 -75.53
N VAL A 18 -44.26 97.55 -76.42
CA VAL A 18 -43.79 96.20 -76.02
C VAL A 18 -42.63 95.72 -76.92
N LYS A 19 -41.36 96.04 -76.60
CA LYS A 19 -40.20 95.43 -77.29
C LYS A 19 -38.81 95.41 -76.61
N ASN A 20 -38.63 95.95 -75.39
CA ASN A 20 -37.30 96.04 -74.76
C ASN A 20 -36.97 94.93 -73.73
N SER A 21 -37.81 93.90 -73.58
CA SER A 21 -37.66 92.88 -72.52
C SER A 21 -36.93 91.59 -72.93
N PHE A 22 -36.76 91.30 -74.23
CA PHE A 22 -36.47 89.95 -74.69
C PHE A 22 -35.00 89.51 -74.54
N GLY A 23 -34.03 90.41 -74.76
CA GLY A 23 -32.60 90.06 -74.71
C GLY A 23 -32.10 89.69 -73.31
N PHE A 24 -32.72 90.25 -72.26
CA PHE A 24 -32.35 89.99 -70.87
C PHE A 24 -32.72 88.56 -70.42
N ILE A 25 -33.77 87.98 -71.00
CA ILE A 25 -34.32 86.67 -70.62
C ILE A 25 -33.36 85.52 -70.99
N ILE A 26 -32.73 85.57 -72.17
CA ILE A 26 -31.88 84.47 -72.66
C ILE A 26 -30.62 84.32 -71.79
N MET A 27 -30.01 85.44 -71.39
CA MET A 27 -28.83 85.42 -70.50
C MET A 27 -29.19 84.90 -69.09
N ILE A 28 -30.37 85.29 -68.58
CA ILE A 28 -30.91 84.75 -67.32
C ILE A 28 -31.12 83.23 -67.40
N VAL A 29 -31.70 82.71 -68.48
CA VAL A 29 -31.92 81.25 -68.64
C VAL A 29 -30.60 80.48 -68.69
N ALA A 30 -29.56 80.99 -69.35
CA ALA A 30 -28.24 80.37 -69.38
C ALA A 30 -27.58 80.32 -67.98
N VAL A 31 -27.66 81.43 -67.22
CA VAL A 31 -27.17 81.48 -65.84
C VAL A 31 -27.97 80.54 -64.93
N ILE A 32 -29.29 80.49 -65.05
CA ILE A 32 -30.15 79.57 -64.31
C ILE A 32 -29.79 78.10 -64.60
N LEU A 33 -29.50 77.73 -65.85
CA LEU A 33 -29.08 76.37 -66.21
C LEU A 33 -27.72 75.99 -65.61
N ILE A 34 -26.75 76.89 -65.63
CA ILE A 34 -25.44 76.65 -65.00
C ILE A 34 -25.61 76.52 -63.48
N VAL A 35 -26.34 77.44 -62.85
CA VAL A 35 -26.65 77.40 -61.41
C VAL A 35 -27.39 76.11 -61.04
N ALA A 36 -28.42 75.71 -61.79
CA ALA A 36 -29.16 74.48 -61.55
C ALA A 36 -28.30 73.22 -61.71
N THR A 37 -27.34 73.22 -62.64
CA THR A 37 -26.41 72.11 -62.85
C THR A 37 -25.40 72.01 -61.70
N VAL A 38 -24.81 73.14 -61.29
CA VAL A 38 -23.93 73.23 -60.11
C VAL A 38 -24.70 72.85 -58.84
N PHE A 39 -25.95 73.27 -58.70
CA PHE A 39 -26.81 72.94 -57.56
C PHE A 39 -27.19 71.45 -57.57
N TYR A 40 -27.45 70.83 -58.72
CA TYR A 40 -27.70 69.38 -58.83
C TYR A 40 -26.48 68.56 -58.46
N PHE A 41 -25.29 68.90 -58.97
CA PHE A 41 -24.06 68.21 -58.58
C PHE A 41 -23.68 68.46 -57.12
N SER A 42 -23.88 69.67 -56.60
CA SER A 42 -23.67 69.99 -55.18
C SER A 42 -24.64 69.22 -54.29
N PHE A 43 -25.94 69.18 -54.64
CA PHE A 43 -26.97 68.43 -53.91
C PHE A 43 -26.68 66.93 -53.95
N LYS A 44 -26.27 66.37 -55.10
CA LYS A 44 -25.86 64.97 -55.20
C LYS A 44 -24.62 64.68 -54.36
N TYR A 45 -23.60 65.55 -54.37
CA TYR A 45 -22.40 65.40 -53.55
C TYR A 45 -22.69 65.52 -52.05
N PHE A 46 -23.56 66.46 -51.64
CA PHE A 46 -23.97 66.65 -50.26
C PHE A 46 -24.86 65.51 -49.76
N ASN A 47 -25.79 65.01 -50.57
CA ASN A 47 -26.53 63.77 -50.27
C ASN A 47 -25.59 62.56 -50.19
N ASN A 48 -24.57 62.46 -51.05
CA ASN A 48 -23.56 61.41 -50.93
C ASN A 48 -22.80 61.52 -49.60
N GLN A 49 -22.29 62.70 -49.22
CA GLN A 49 -21.63 62.87 -47.91
C GLN A 49 -22.56 62.66 -46.71
N ILE A 50 -23.84 63.01 -46.81
CA ILE A 50 -24.81 62.73 -45.75
C ILE A 50 -25.07 61.22 -45.65
N ALA A 51 -25.31 60.54 -46.77
CA ALA A 51 -25.51 59.09 -46.80
C ALA A 51 -24.24 58.32 -46.39
N GLU A 52 -23.05 58.83 -46.72
CA GLU A 52 -21.75 58.28 -46.32
C GLU A 52 -21.51 58.45 -44.81
N LYS A 53 -21.83 59.62 -44.24
CA LYS A 53 -21.82 59.82 -42.77
C LYS A 53 -22.86 58.97 -42.05
N GLN A 54 -24.07 58.82 -42.61
CA GLN A 54 -25.08 57.93 -42.07
C GLN A 54 -24.62 56.47 -42.11
N ARG A 55 -24.00 56.00 -43.21
CA ARG A 55 -23.41 54.66 -43.32
C ARG A 55 -22.28 54.42 -42.31
N ILE A 56 -21.36 55.39 -42.15
CA ILE A 56 -20.28 55.30 -41.16
C ILE A 56 -20.85 55.23 -39.73
N GLN A 57 -21.87 56.04 -39.43
CA GLN A 57 -22.52 56.03 -38.12
C GLN A 57 -23.35 54.75 -37.89
N GLN A 58 -24.00 54.21 -38.92
CA GLN A 58 -24.70 52.92 -38.87
C GLN A 58 -23.73 51.76 -38.67
N SER A 59 -22.58 51.75 -39.37
CA SER A 59 -21.51 50.76 -39.14
C SER A 59 -21.07 50.81 -37.68
N TYR A 60 -20.71 51.99 -37.17
CA TYR A 60 -20.27 52.13 -35.78
C TYR A 60 -21.32 51.66 -34.75
N THR A 61 -22.62 51.86 -35.00
CA THR A 61 -23.67 51.29 -34.13
C THR A 61 -23.78 49.77 -34.25
N LEU A 62 -23.68 49.21 -35.47
CA LEU A 62 -23.71 47.77 -35.71
C LEU A 62 -22.48 47.08 -35.08
N ASP A 63 -21.30 47.67 -35.22
CA ASP A 63 -20.04 47.21 -34.63
C ASP A 63 -20.11 47.21 -33.10
N ASN A 64 -20.65 48.28 -32.49
CA ASN A 64 -20.84 48.36 -31.03
C ASN A 64 -21.85 47.31 -30.53
N MET A 65 -22.98 47.13 -31.22
CA MET A 65 -23.98 46.11 -30.88
C MET A 65 -23.44 44.69 -31.09
N ALA A 66 -22.67 44.45 -32.14
CA ALA A 66 -22.01 43.17 -32.38
C ALA A 66 -21.02 42.82 -31.26
N ASN A 67 -20.22 43.79 -30.82
CA ASN A 67 -19.30 43.62 -29.70
C ASN A 67 -20.05 43.41 -28.36
N GLN A 68 -21.24 44.00 -28.18
CA GLN A 68 -22.08 43.75 -27.01
C GLN A 68 -22.69 42.33 -27.01
N ALA A 69 -23.17 41.87 -28.16
CA ALA A 69 -23.64 40.49 -28.33
C ALA A 69 -22.49 39.50 -28.10
N GLU A 70 -21.33 39.71 -28.71
CA GLU A 70 -20.12 38.91 -28.53
C GLU A 70 -19.67 38.86 -27.06
N GLN A 71 -19.69 39.99 -26.34
CA GLN A 71 -19.42 40.03 -24.91
C GLN A 71 -20.41 39.21 -24.08
N LEU A 72 -21.70 39.19 -24.46
CA LEU A 72 -22.74 38.39 -23.79
C LEU A 72 -22.60 36.89 -24.08
N LEU A 73 -22.26 36.51 -25.32
CA LEU A 73 -21.94 35.13 -25.70
C LEU A 73 -20.71 34.61 -24.93
N LEU A 74 -19.65 35.43 -24.83
CA LEU A 74 -18.42 35.11 -24.08
C LEU A 74 -18.63 34.94 -22.57
N VAL A 75 -19.72 35.47 -22.00
CA VAL A 75 -20.11 35.23 -20.60
C VAL A 75 -21.30 34.27 -20.46
N GLY A 76 -21.58 33.46 -21.49
CA GLY A 76 -22.60 32.41 -21.45
C GLY A 76 -24.04 32.92 -21.30
N ASN A 77 -24.35 34.14 -21.77
CA ASN A 77 -25.68 34.77 -21.69
C ASN A 77 -26.32 34.87 -23.10
N PRO A 78 -26.91 33.78 -23.64
CA PRO A 78 -27.43 33.77 -25.00
C PRO A 78 -28.73 34.57 -25.19
N GLN A 79 -29.68 34.55 -24.25
CA GLN A 79 -30.97 35.24 -24.41
C GLN A 79 -30.81 36.77 -24.63
N PRO A 80 -29.98 37.51 -23.86
CA PRO A 80 -29.73 38.92 -24.13
C PRO A 80 -28.94 39.14 -25.43
N ALA A 81 -28.03 38.23 -25.79
CA ALA A 81 -27.27 38.33 -27.05
C ALA A 81 -28.19 38.18 -28.27
N ALA A 82 -29.13 37.23 -28.24
CA ALA A 82 -30.12 36.99 -29.29
C ALA A 82 -30.96 38.24 -29.57
N ALA A 83 -31.45 38.90 -28.51
CA ALA A 83 -32.20 40.15 -28.63
C ALA A 83 -31.37 41.27 -29.31
N ILE A 84 -30.06 41.37 -29.05
CA ILE A 84 -29.19 42.33 -29.73
C ILE A 84 -28.96 41.92 -31.20
N ILE A 85 -28.77 40.64 -31.47
CA ILE A 85 -28.58 40.08 -32.83
C ILE A 85 -29.82 40.29 -33.70
N ASP A 86 -31.03 40.18 -33.14
CA ASP A 86 -32.28 40.49 -33.84
C ASP A 86 -32.36 41.98 -34.22
N ASN A 87 -31.97 42.89 -33.31
CA ASN A 87 -31.90 44.33 -33.63
C ASN A 87 -30.83 44.62 -34.71
N ILE A 88 -29.68 43.92 -34.71
CA ILE A 88 -28.68 44.02 -35.79
C ILE A 88 -29.28 43.57 -37.12
N ARG A 89 -30.04 42.46 -37.13
CA ARG A 89 -30.73 41.91 -38.31
C ARG A 89 -31.79 42.86 -38.86
N GLU A 90 -32.54 43.57 -38.02
CA GLU A 90 -33.49 44.61 -38.45
C GLU A 90 -32.79 45.83 -39.07
N ILE A 91 -31.63 46.23 -38.55
CA ILE A 91 -30.88 47.41 -39.02
C ILE A 91 -30.12 47.12 -40.32
N ASN A 92 -29.50 45.94 -40.46
CA ASN A 92 -28.80 45.51 -41.66
C ASN A 92 -28.74 43.97 -41.79
N PRO A 93 -29.62 43.34 -42.61
CA PRO A 93 -29.58 41.91 -42.88
C PRO A 93 -28.27 41.41 -43.51
N ASP A 94 -27.55 42.27 -44.25
CA ASP A 94 -26.30 41.94 -44.95
C ASP A 94 -25.04 42.30 -44.12
N TYR A 95 -25.15 42.37 -42.79
CA TYR A 95 -24.02 42.71 -41.92
C TYR A 95 -23.04 41.53 -41.77
N GLU A 96 -21.75 41.79 -42.04
CA GLU A 96 -20.70 40.76 -42.22
C GLU A 96 -20.58 39.76 -41.06
N ARG A 97 -20.67 40.24 -39.80
CA ARG A 97 -20.55 39.37 -38.60
C ARG A 97 -21.86 38.69 -38.21
N LEU A 98 -23.00 39.05 -38.82
CA LEU A 98 -24.33 38.59 -38.41
C LEU A 98 -24.50 37.06 -38.53
N SER A 99 -23.92 36.46 -39.57
CA SER A 99 -24.00 35.00 -39.77
C SER A 99 -23.33 34.25 -38.61
N ASN A 100 -22.10 34.63 -38.25
CA ASN A 100 -21.35 33.97 -37.19
C ASN A 100 -22.03 34.15 -35.83
N LEU A 101 -22.41 35.39 -35.49
CA LEU A 101 -23.13 35.69 -34.24
C LEU A 101 -24.47 34.94 -34.16
N THR A 102 -25.19 34.79 -35.27
CA THR A 102 -26.43 34.00 -35.31
C THR A 102 -26.15 32.51 -35.05
N THR A 103 -25.13 31.92 -35.69
CA THR A 103 -24.75 30.51 -35.43
C THR A 103 -24.28 30.27 -33.99
N GLU A 104 -23.53 31.21 -33.43
CA GLU A 104 -22.99 31.12 -32.06
C GLU A 104 -24.10 31.27 -30.99
N VAL A 105 -25.06 32.18 -31.19
CA VAL A 105 -26.22 32.27 -30.29
C VAL A 105 -27.19 31.10 -30.46
N GLU A 106 -27.41 30.60 -31.68
CA GLU A 106 -28.24 29.39 -31.91
C GLU A 106 -27.63 28.13 -31.27
N LEU A 107 -26.31 28.03 -31.20
CA LEU A 107 -25.61 26.99 -30.44
C LEU A 107 -25.86 27.14 -28.93
N LEU A 108 -25.57 28.32 -28.36
CA LEU A 108 -25.71 28.53 -26.92
C LEU A 108 -27.18 28.48 -26.44
N LEU A 109 -28.16 28.91 -27.24
CA LEU A 109 -29.58 28.72 -26.97
C LEU A 109 -29.99 27.23 -26.95
N ARG A 110 -29.39 26.40 -27.83
CA ARG A 110 -29.61 24.94 -27.80
C ARG A 110 -29.01 24.33 -26.53
N MET A 111 -27.82 24.75 -26.12
CA MET A 111 -27.18 24.27 -24.89
C MET A 111 -27.97 24.72 -23.65
N GLU A 112 -28.48 25.94 -23.63
CA GLU A 112 -29.29 26.49 -22.53
C GLU A 112 -30.60 25.70 -22.36
N SER A 113 -31.24 25.31 -23.47
CA SER A 113 -32.42 24.44 -23.45
C SER A 113 -32.10 23.04 -22.90
N LYS A 114 -30.96 22.43 -23.26
CA LYS A 114 -30.53 21.14 -22.67
C LYS A 114 -30.22 21.28 -21.19
N TYR A 115 -29.59 22.38 -20.79
CA TYR A 115 -29.17 22.64 -19.41
C TYR A 115 -30.39 22.78 -18.49
N GLN A 116 -31.38 23.57 -18.88
CA GLN A 116 -32.64 23.73 -18.13
C GLN A 116 -33.46 22.42 -18.07
N GLU A 117 -33.38 21.58 -19.10
CA GLU A 117 -33.98 20.24 -19.08
C GLU A 117 -33.25 19.30 -18.11
N ALA A 118 -31.91 19.36 -18.07
CA ALA A 118 -31.08 18.62 -17.11
C ALA A 118 -31.31 19.07 -15.65
N GLU A 119 -31.35 20.39 -15.38
CA GLU A 119 -31.74 20.93 -14.06
C GLU A 119 -33.14 20.46 -13.65
N SER A 120 -34.12 20.48 -14.57
CA SER A 120 -35.47 19.98 -14.28
C SER A 120 -35.53 18.48 -14.02
N LEU A 121 -34.57 17.69 -14.54
CA LEU A 121 -34.44 16.27 -14.25
C LEU A 121 -33.75 16.03 -12.90
N LEU A 122 -32.78 16.86 -12.50
CA LEU A 122 -32.22 16.88 -11.15
C LEU A 122 -33.29 17.22 -10.10
N GLU A 123 -34.10 18.27 -10.32
CA GLU A 123 -35.23 18.60 -9.41
C GLU A 123 -36.27 17.46 -9.32
N ALA A 124 -36.37 16.62 -10.34
CA ALA A 124 -37.23 15.43 -10.36
C ALA A 124 -36.57 14.17 -9.76
N GLY A 125 -35.29 14.22 -9.37
CA GLY A 125 -34.51 13.08 -8.88
C GLY A 125 -34.10 12.07 -9.96
N ASN A 126 -34.14 12.45 -11.24
CA ASN A 126 -33.79 11.59 -12.36
C ASN A 126 -32.34 11.85 -12.81
N LEU A 127 -31.40 11.38 -11.99
CA LEU A 127 -29.97 11.63 -12.15
C LEU A 127 -29.39 11.04 -13.46
N GLU A 128 -29.88 9.89 -13.93
CA GLU A 128 -29.36 9.20 -15.11
C GLU A 128 -29.67 9.98 -16.40
N ASP A 129 -30.93 10.37 -16.62
CA ASP A 129 -31.32 11.20 -17.79
C ASP A 129 -30.69 12.61 -17.73
N ALA A 130 -30.54 13.19 -16.53
CA ALA A 130 -29.85 14.48 -16.35
C ALA A 130 -28.37 14.39 -16.74
N LEU A 131 -27.68 13.33 -16.29
CA LEU A 131 -26.26 13.09 -16.60
C LEU A 131 -26.03 12.92 -18.11
N VAL A 132 -26.94 12.24 -18.81
CA VAL A 132 -26.91 12.14 -20.29
C VAL A 132 -26.93 13.52 -20.94
N LEU A 133 -27.83 14.41 -20.53
CA LEU A 133 -27.92 15.77 -21.10
C LEU A 133 -26.69 16.64 -20.79
N PHE A 134 -26.13 16.54 -19.57
CA PHE A 134 -24.90 17.24 -19.22
C PHE A 134 -23.69 16.73 -20.03
N TYR A 135 -23.56 15.41 -20.22
CA TYR A 135 -22.54 14.86 -21.12
C TYR A 135 -22.71 15.33 -22.57
N ASP A 136 -23.94 15.40 -23.06
CA ASP A 136 -24.26 15.90 -24.40
C ASP A 136 -23.83 17.38 -24.57
N ILE A 137 -24.00 18.22 -23.54
CA ILE A 137 -23.50 19.60 -23.54
C ILE A 137 -21.96 19.63 -23.46
N GLN A 138 -21.34 18.84 -22.58
CA GLN A 138 -19.88 18.79 -22.42
C GLN A 138 -19.17 18.31 -23.69
N VAL A 139 -19.81 17.45 -24.50
CA VAL A 139 -19.28 17.00 -25.80
C VAL A 139 -19.50 18.04 -26.90
N GLU A 140 -20.67 18.71 -26.95
CA GLU A 140 -20.93 19.78 -27.94
C GLU A 140 -20.20 21.10 -27.61
N SER A 141 -19.87 21.38 -26.36
CA SER A 141 -19.25 22.63 -25.88
C SER A 141 -18.49 22.41 -24.55
N PRO A 142 -17.26 21.87 -24.59
CA PRO A 142 -16.48 21.54 -23.39
C PRO A 142 -16.20 22.75 -22.49
N GLY A 143 -16.52 22.63 -21.20
CA GLY A 143 -16.28 23.69 -20.21
C GLY A 143 -17.28 24.86 -20.28
N LEU A 144 -18.46 24.64 -20.88
CA LEU A 144 -19.56 25.60 -20.84
C LEU A 144 -20.26 25.58 -19.46
N TRP A 145 -20.48 26.77 -18.89
CA TRP A 145 -21.06 26.99 -17.55
C TRP A 145 -20.35 26.14 -16.46
N ASP A 146 -21.11 25.50 -15.58
CA ASP A 146 -20.67 24.59 -14.53
C ASP A 146 -20.91 23.11 -14.88
N VAL A 147 -21.22 22.79 -16.15
CA VAL A 147 -21.63 21.45 -16.61
C VAL A 147 -20.65 20.35 -16.17
N SER A 148 -19.34 20.61 -16.19
CA SER A 148 -18.34 19.65 -15.72
C SER A 148 -18.44 19.36 -14.21
N GLN A 149 -18.84 20.34 -13.40
CA GLN A 149 -19.05 20.21 -11.96
C GLN A 149 -20.38 19.50 -11.65
N GLN A 150 -21.42 19.72 -12.47
CA GLN A 150 -22.68 18.99 -12.37
C GLN A 150 -22.48 17.50 -12.68
N ILE A 151 -21.71 17.16 -13.72
CA ILE A 151 -21.29 15.76 -14.01
C ILE A 151 -20.54 15.17 -12.82
N GLU A 152 -19.50 15.84 -12.33
CA GLU A 152 -18.67 15.37 -11.19
C GLU A 152 -19.50 15.16 -9.92
N ALA A 153 -20.48 16.04 -9.63
CA ALA A 153 -21.39 15.90 -8.49
C ALA A 153 -22.33 14.68 -8.63
N ILE A 154 -22.97 14.50 -9.79
CA ILE A 154 -23.88 13.38 -10.05
C ILE A 154 -23.12 12.04 -10.05
N GLU A 155 -21.92 11.99 -10.62
CA GLU A 155 -21.08 10.79 -10.60
C GLU A 155 -20.60 10.46 -9.18
N THR A 156 -20.29 11.48 -8.37
CA THR A 156 -19.96 11.30 -6.94
C THR A 156 -21.16 10.78 -6.14
N GLU A 157 -22.36 11.33 -6.33
CA GLU A 157 -23.58 10.86 -5.66
C GLU A 157 -23.90 9.40 -6.03
N ASN A 158 -23.81 9.05 -7.32
CA ASN A 158 -23.97 7.68 -7.80
C ASN A 158 -22.90 6.74 -7.22
N GLN A 159 -21.64 7.17 -7.14
CA GLN A 159 -20.57 6.36 -6.55
C GLN A 159 -20.79 6.13 -5.06
N ILE A 160 -21.22 7.15 -4.30
CA ILE A 160 -21.63 7.00 -2.90
C ILE A 160 -22.78 6.00 -2.80
N ALA A 161 -23.83 6.13 -3.61
CA ALA A 161 -24.99 5.22 -3.58
C ALA A 161 -24.60 3.75 -3.83
N ILE A 162 -23.68 3.50 -4.77
CA ILE A 162 -23.12 2.15 -5.01
C ILE A 162 -22.36 1.65 -3.78
N LEU A 163 -21.43 2.44 -3.24
CA LEU A 163 -20.64 2.06 -2.06
C LEU A 163 -21.52 1.78 -0.82
N LEU A 164 -22.61 2.54 -0.64
CA LEU A 164 -23.57 2.27 0.43
C LEU A 164 -24.36 0.98 0.20
N ALA A 165 -24.73 0.66 -1.03
CA ALA A 165 -25.39 -0.61 -1.36
C ALA A 165 -24.45 -1.81 -1.20
N ASP A 166 -23.20 -1.69 -1.65
CA ASP A 166 -22.15 -2.72 -1.52
C ASP A 166 -21.80 -2.97 -0.04
N GLY A 167 -21.61 -1.90 0.76
CA GLY A 167 -21.35 -2.01 2.19
C GLY A 167 -22.48 -2.68 2.97
N ASN A 168 -23.75 -2.35 2.65
CA ASN A 168 -24.91 -3.03 3.24
C ASN A 168 -24.97 -4.51 2.85
N THR A 169 -24.72 -4.81 1.58
CA THR A 169 -24.68 -6.20 1.07
C THR A 169 -23.56 -7.00 1.72
N ALA A 170 -22.38 -6.42 1.88
CA ALA A 170 -21.25 -7.04 2.56
C ALA A 170 -21.56 -7.32 4.04
N TYR A 171 -22.25 -6.39 4.73
CA TYR A 171 -22.67 -6.55 6.12
C TYR A 171 -23.64 -7.73 6.30
N GLU A 172 -24.61 -7.90 5.40
CA GLU A 172 -25.51 -9.07 5.41
C GLU A 172 -24.79 -10.41 5.15
N ASN A 173 -23.61 -10.38 4.51
CA ASN A 173 -22.79 -11.55 4.21
C ASN A 173 -21.63 -11.79 5.21
N GLU A 174 -21.51 -10.96 6.27
CA GLU A 174 -20.38 -10.94 7.21
C GLU A 174 -18.99 -10.69 6.55
N ASP A 175 -18.94 -10.01 5.39
CA ASP A 175 -17.71 -9.59 4.71
C ASP A 175 -17.20 -8.26 5.28
N TRP A 176 -16.53 -8.34 6.43
CA TRP A 176 -16.08 -7.17 7.20
C TRP A 176 -15.07 -6.29 6.46
N ASP A 177 -14.27 -6.84 5.54
CA ASP A 177 -13.30 -6.07 4.76
C ASP A 177 -14.00 -5.22 3.69
N THR A 178 -14.98 -5.77 2.99
CA THR A 178 -15.81 -4.99 2.05
C THR A 178 -16.71 -3.99 2.77
N VAL A 179 -17.27 -4.33 3.95
CA VAL A 179 -18.01 -3.37 4.81
C VAL A 179 -17.16 -2.13 5.11
N ILE A 180 -15.93 -2.35 5.58
CA ILE A 180 -15.01 -1.26 5.93
C ILE A 180 -14.62 -0.47 4.68
N GLY A 181 -14.16 -1.16 3.64
CA GLY A 181 -13.68 -0.53 2.41
C GLY A 181 -14.74 0.36 1.74
N SER A 182 -15.98 -0.13 1.64
CA SER A 182 -17.07 0.61 0.99
C SER A 182 -17.54 1.81 1.81
N TYR A 183 -17.74 1.65 3.13
CA TYR A 183 -18.18 2.78 3.98
C TYR A 183 -17.09 3.82 4.22
N GLU A 184 -15.81 3.43 4.36
CA GLU A 184 -14.70 4.41 4.40
C GLU A 184 -14.57 5.18 3.08
N SER A 185 -14.77 4.51 1.94
CA SER A 185 -14.76 5.17 0.63
C SER A 185 -15.93 6.15 0.47
N ALA A 186 -17.13 5.79 0.92
CA ALA A 186 -18.29 6.71 0.90
C ALA A 186 -18.04 7.95 1.79
N LEU A 187 -17.53 7.75 3.01
CA LEU A 187 -17.17 8.84 3.95
C LEU A 187 -15.98 9.70 3.47
N ALA A 188 -15.15 9.17 2.57
CA ALA A 188 -14.07 9.93 1.92
C ALA A 188 -14.58 10.80 0.75
N LEU A 189 -15.67 10.40 0.10
CA LEU A 189 -16.35 11.20 -0.94
C LEU A 189 -17.26 12.27 -0.32
N ASP A 190 -18.08 11.91 0.68
CA ASP A 190 -18.80 12.88 1.51
C ASP A 190 -18.62 12.64 3.02
N SER A 191 -17.78 13.49 3.62
CA SER A 191 -17.55 13.56 5.07
C SER A 191 -18.75 14.01 5.91
N GLN A 192 -19.86 14.44 5.29
CA GLN A 192 -21.11 14.83 5.96
C GLN A 192 -22.18 13.74 5.98
N LEU A 193 -21.90 12.54 5.42
CA LEU A 193 -22.73 11.34 5.54
C LEU A 193 -22.97 10.96 7.01
N ASN A 194 -24.09 11.42 7.55
CA ASN A 194 -24.45 11.29 8.96
C ASN A 194 -25.61 10.30 9.14
N ASP A 195 -25.38 9.05 8.73
CA ASP A 195 -26.31 7.93 8.98
C ASP A 195 -25.89 7.14 10.24
N PRO A 196 -26.75 7.04 11.27
CA PRO A 196 -26.53 6.18 12.42
C PRO A 196 -26.32 4.70 12.05
N LEU A 197 -26.95 4.20 10.98
CA LEU A 197 -26.86 2.82 10.54
C LEU A 197 -25.47 2.49 9.97
N ILE A 198 -24.95 3.33 9.06
CA ILE A 198 -23.58 3.23 8.56
C ILE A 198 -22.59 3.28 9.72
N THR A 199 -22.80 4.20 10.66
CA THR A 199 -21.94 4.36 11.85
C THR A 199 -21.93 3.09 12.72
N GLU A 200 -23.08 2.44 12.91
CA GLU A 200 -23.20 1.19 13.66
C GLU A 200 -22.57 -0.01 12.92
N GLN A 201 -22.83 -0.16 11.62
CA GLN A 201 -22.30 -1.25 10.81
C GLN A 201 -20.77 -1.16 10.62
N LEU A 202 -20.24 0.05 10.39
CA LEU A 202 -18.79 0.28 10.28
C LEU A 202 -18.07 0.05 11.62
N LEU A 203 -18.67 0.46 12.74
CA LEU A 203 -18.18 0.14 14.08
C LEU A 203 -18.15 -1.38 14.32
N GLN A 204 -19.19 -2.11 13.90
CA GLN A 204 -19.21 -3.57 13.99
C GLN A 204 -18.17 -4.23 13.07
N GLY A 205 -17.95 -3.72 11.86
CA GLY A 205 -16.87 -4.17 10.97
C GLY A 205 -15.50 -4.06 11.61
N TYR A 206 -15.15 -2.90 12.19
CA TYR A 206 -13.90 -2.73 12.94
C TYR A 206 -13.80 -3.70 14.12
N LEU A 207 -14.86 -3.82 14.94
CA LEU A 207 -14.89 -4.76 16.07
C LEU A 207 -14.66 -6.21 15.61
N LYS A 208 -15.26 -6.63 14.49
CA LYS A 208 -15.10 -7.98 13.93
C LYS A 208 -13.69 -8.22 13.40
N LYS A 209 -13.06 -7.26 12.71
CA LYS A 209 -11.64 -7.36 12.32
C LYS A 209 -10.70 -7.44 13.54
N ILE A 210 -10.99 -6.70 14.62
CA ILE A 210 -10.21 -6.76 15.86
C ILE A 210 -10.38 -8.11 16.56
N ILE A 211 -11.61 -8.63 16.67
CA ILE A 211 -11.88 -9.94 17.26
C ILE A 211 -11.20 -11.05 16.45
N SER A 212 -11.34 -11.03 15.12
CA SER A 212 -10.66 -11.98 14.22
C SER A 212 -9.13 -11.94 14.33
N MET A 213 -8.54 -10.82 14.78
CA MET A 213 -7.10 -10.71 15.05
C MET A 213 -6.72 -11.26 16.44
N LEU A 214 -7.60 -11.11 17.42
CA LEU A 214 -7.42 -11.64 18.77
C LEU A 214 -7.68 -13.15 18.87
N GLU A 215 -8.34 -13.73 17.87
CA GLU A 215 -8.59 -15.16 17.71
C GLU A 215 -7.52 -15.88 16.85
N ASP A 216 -6.53 -15.16 16.30
CA ASP A 216 -5.43 -15.72 15.51
C ASP A 216 -4.13 -15.83 16.33
N ASP A 217 -3.80 -17.04 16.77
CA ASP A 217 -2.53 -17.36 17.47
C ASP A 217 -1.27 -17.04 16.63
N GLY A 218 -1.41 -16.93 15.31
CA GLY A 218 -0.35 -16.64 14.34
C GLY A 218 -0.15 -15.17 13.98
N ALA A 219 -0.97 -14.25 14.50
CA ALA A 219 -0.94 -12.83 14.14
C ALA A 219 0.45 -12.18 14.33
N THR A 220 0.95 -11.46 13.30
CA THR A 220 2.23 -10.72 13.37
C THR A 220 2.08 -9.38 14.11
N ILE A 221 3.20 -8.71 14.44
CA ILE A 221 3.15 -7.36 15.00
C ILE A 221 2.50 -6.37 14.03
N GLU A 222 2.77 -6.49 12.73
CA GLU A 222 2.15 -5.69 11.67
C GLU A 222 0.62 -5.88 11.62
N ASP A 223 0.14 -7.12 11.74
CA ASP A 223 -1.29 -7.43 11.78
C ASP A 223 -1.97 -6.86 13.03
N ILE A 224 -1.29 -6.93 14.17
CA ILE A 224 -1.74 -6.32 15.43
C ILE A 224 -1.74 -4.78 15.33
N GLU A 225 -0.80 -4.18 14.57
CA GLU A 225 -0.81 -2.74 14.28
C GLU A 225 -1.93 -2.33 13.31
N ALA A 226 -2.35 -3.20 12.39
CA ALA A 226 -3.58 -2.99 11.62
C ALA A 226 -4.83 -3.03 12.52
N ALA A 227 -4.90 -3.97 13.47
CA ALA A 227 -5.98 -4.03 14.46
C ALA A 227 -5.97 -2.82 15.43
N GLU A 228 -4.79 -2.31 15.83
CA GLU A 228 -4.68 -1.03 16.55
C GLU A 228 -5.25 0.15 15.74
N GLN A 229 -5.13 0.16 14.40
CA GLN A 229 -5.72 1.19 13.54
C GLN A 229 -7.24 1.07 13.49
N TYR A 230 -7.80 -0.14 13.32
CA TYR A 230 -9.25 -0.36 13.42
C TYR A 230 -9.79 0.02 14.79
N TYR A 231 -9.07 -0.27 15.88
CA TYR A 231 -9.43 0.19 17.23
C TYR A 231 -9.50 1.72 17.31
N ARG A 232 -8.50 2.44 16.78
CA ARG A 232 -8.47 3.91 16.78
C ARG A 232 -9.63 4.50 15.96
N LYS A 233 -9.96 3.91 14.81
CA LYS A 233 -11.12 4.27 13.98
C LYS A 233 -12.44 4.03 14.73
N ALA A 234 -12.61 2.86 15.35
CA ALA A 234 -13.79 2.51 16.15
C ALA A 234 -14.02 3.46 17.33
N VAL A 235 -12.96 3.81 18.09
CA VAL A 235 -13.04 4.78 19.19
C VAL A 235 -13.43 6.18 18.69
N ALA A 236 -12.97 6.57 17.49
CA ALA A 236 -13.31 7.87 16.91
C ALA A 236 -14.79 7.98 16.48
N LEU A 237 -15.42 6.87 16.08
CA LEU A 237 -16.83 6.84 15.70
C LEU A 237 -17.79 6.92 16.91
N ILE A 238 -17.41 6.40 18.08
CA ILE A 238 -18.37 6.26 19.20
C ILE A 238 -18.76 7.61 19.83
N PRO A 239 -20.05 7.99 19.82
CA PRO A 239 -20.55 9.14 20.56
C PRO A 239 -20.48 8.91 22.09
N GLN A 240 -20.22 9.96 22.86
CA GLN A 240 -20.26 9.91 24.35
C GLN A 240 -21.68 9.75 24.94
N SER A 241 -22.66 9.28 24.15
CA SER A 241 -24.00 8.97 24.64
C SER A 241 -24.00 7.74 25.55
N LYS A 242 -25.07 7.57 26.33
CA LYS A 242 -25.28 6.37 27.17
C LYS A 242 -25.66 5.12 26.37
N GLN A 243 -26.01 5.25 25.10
CA GLN A 243 -26.36 4.11 24.24
C GLN A 243 -25.12 3.25 23.99
N TYR A 244 -24.01 3.88 23.61
CA TYR A 244 -22.74 3.22 23.29
C TYR A 244 -21.91 2.86 24.53
N ALA A 245 -22.55 2.37 25.60
CA ALA A 245 -21.86 2.05 26.85
C ALA A 245 -21.08 0.73 26.74
N ASN A 246 -21.72 -0.30 26.19
CA ASN A 246 -21.16 -1.64 26.06
C ASN A 246 -20.03 -1.65 25.03
N GLU A 247 -20.17 -0.88 23.97
CA GLU A 247 -19.24 -0.77 22.85
C GLU A 247 -17.92 -0.13 23.29
N ARG A 248 -17.97 0.79 24.27
CA ARG A 248 -16.76 1.33 24.92
C ARG A 248 -16.12 0.33 25.88
N GLU A 249 -16.92 -0.50 26.56
CA GLU A 249 -16.41 -1.56 27.44
C GLU A 249 -15.71 -2.66 26.61
N ASN A 250 -16.37 -3.14 25.55
CA ASN A 250 -15.83 -4.08 24.56
C ASN A 250 -14.55 -3.53 23.89
N LEU A 251 -14.50 -2.25 23.49
CA LEU A 251 -13.28 -1.66 22.94
C LEU A 251 -12.18 -1.48 24.00
N GLN A 252 -12.52 -1.21 25.26
CA GLN A 252 -11.53 -1.14 26.34
C GLN A 252 -10.91 -2.52 26.60
N GLU A 253 -11.71 -3.59 26.58
CA GLU A 253 -11.25 -4.97 26.64
C GLU A 253 -10.40 -5.32 25.42
N ALA A 254 -10.87 -5.04 24.20
CA ALA A 254 -10.11 -5.29 22.97
C ALA A 254 -8.76 -4.54 22.94
N SER A 255 -8.69 -3.31 23.44
CA SER A 255 -7.43 -2.56 23.60
C SER A 255 -6.47 -3.22 24.59
N SER A 256 -7.00 -3.78 25.68
CA SER A 256 -6.24 -4.54 26.67
C SER A 256 -5.66 -5.81 26.06
N ASN A 257 -6.48 -6.54 25.31
CA ASN A 257 -6.13 -7.82 24.69
C ASN A 257 -5.14 -7.62 23.52
N LEU A 258 -5.30 -6.58 22.70
CA LEU A 258 -4.33 -6.22 21.65
C LEU A 258 -2.97 -5.86 22.24
N LEU A 259 -2.94 -5.09 23.34
CA LEU A 259 -1.69 -4.73 24.02
C LEU A 259 -1.00 -5.96 24.64
N GLN A 260 -1.77 -6.87 25.22
CA GLN A 260 -1.29 -8.16 25.73
C GLN A 260 -0.70 -9.02 24.61
N LEU A 261 -1.44 -9.22 23.51
CA LEU A 261 -1.00 -10.00 22.35
C LEU A 261 0.27 -9.40 21.73
N LYS A 262 0.33 -8.08 21.55
CA LYS A 262 1.53 -7.38 21.06
C LYS A 262 2.75 -7.63 21.92
N PHE A 263 2.61 -7.56 23.25
CA PHE A 263 3.71 -7.88 24.17
C PHE A 263 4.10 -9.37 24.13
N VAL A 264 3.18 -10.29 23.88
CA VAL A 264 3.48 -11.72 23.71
C VAL A 264 4.26 -11.98 22.42
N GLN A 265 3.79 -11.49 21.27
CA GLN A 265 4.50 -11.72 19.98
C GLN A 265 5.86 -11.02 19.96
N THR A 266 5.95 -9.77 20.45
CA THR A 266 7.25 -9.06 20.63
C THR A 266 8.22 -9.86 21.49
N ALA A 267 7.74 -10.54 22.54
CA ALA A 267 8.59 -11.38 23.37
C ALA A 267 9.01 -12.68 22.68
N LYS A 268 8.09 -13.34 21.95
CA LYS A 268 8.38 -14.57 21.18
C LYS A 268 9.43 -14.30 20.09
N GLU A 269 9.26 -13.26 19.28
CA GLU A 269 10.22 -12.86 18.25
C GLU A 269 11.62 -12.64 18.83
N MET A 270 11.70 -11.90 19.94
CA MET A 270 12.95 -11.62 20.65
C MET A 270 13.57 -12.85 21.36
N LEU A 271 12.84 -13.97 21.40
CA LEU A 271 13.29 -15.28 21.89
C LEU A 271 13.48 -16.29 20.75
N SER A 272 13.03 -16.02 19.52
CA SER A 272 13.22 -16.91 18.35
C SER A 272 14.34 -16.44 17.40
N ASP A 273 14.68 -15.15 17.41
CA ASP A 273 15.86 -14.59 16.72
C ASP A 273 17.15 -15.35 17.10
N SER A 274 17.99 -15.74 16.14
CA SER A 274 19.29 -16.40 16.38
C SER A 274 20.37 -15.43 16.92
N ASN A 275 20.12 -14.11 16.90
CA ASN A 275 21.08 -13.06 17.31
C ASN A 275 20.84 -12.59 18.76
N GLN A 276 20.43 -13.50 19.65
CA GLN A 276 20.03 -13.15 21.01
C GLN A 276 21.19 -12.62 21.84
N THR A 277 20.89 -11.59 22.63
CA THR A 277 21.79 -11.08 23.65
C THR A 277 21.12 -11.18 25.01
N ILE A 278 21.91 -11.19 26.07
CA ILE A 278 21.43 -11.08 27.46
C ILE A 278 20.46 -9.88 27.62
N THR A 279 20.59 -8.84 26.78
CA THR A 279 19.70 -7.67 26.77
C THR A 279 18.40 -7.89 25.98
N SER A 280 18.37 -8.67 24.89
CA SER A 280 17.12 -9.01 24.19
C SER A 280 16.27 -9.95 25.04
N VAL A 281 16.87 -11.02 25.59
CA VAL A 281 16.17 -11.98 26.44
C VAL A 281 15.57 -11.29 27.70
N LYS A 282 16.32 -10.41 28.37
CA LYS A 282 15.80 -9.59 29.50
C LYS A 282 14.65 -8.66 29.09
N LYS A 283 14.62 -8.16 27.84
CA LYS A 283 13.48 -7.39 27.30
C LYS A 283 12.27 -8.29 27.01
N ALA A 284 12.46 -9.49 26.46
CA ALA A 284 11.38 -10.45 26.22
C ALA A 284 10.67 -10.86 27.51
N VAL A 285 11.42 -11.22 28.57
CA VAL A 285 10.87 -11.43 29.92
C VAL A 285 10.11 -10.20 30.42
N THR A 286 10.66 -8.99 30.20
CA THR A 286 9.99 -7.73 30.57
C THR A 286 8.68 -7.50 29.80
N TYR A 287 8.54 -8.00 28.56
CA TYR A 287 7.30 -7.92 27.79
C TYR A 287 6.28 -8.98 28.24
N LEU A 288 6.69 -10.24 28.42
CA LEU A 288 5.82 -11.28 28.98
C LEU A 288 5.32 -10.91 30.38
N SER A 289 6.17 -10.30 31.21
CA SER A 289 5.79 -9.81 32.54
C SER A 289 4.71 -8.71 32.48
N LYS A 290 4.75 -7.82 31.48
CA LYS A 290 3.68 -6.84 31.23
C LYS A 290 2.39 -7.51 30.76
N ALA A 291 2.49 -8.45 29.82
CA ALA A 291 1.33 -9.20 29.32
C ALA A 291 0.65 -10.01 30.44
N ALA A 292 1.43 -10.72 31.25
CA ALA A 292 1.00 -11.45 32.44
C ALA A 292 0.45 -10.54 33.56
N SER A 293 0.77 -9.24 33.54
CA SER A 293 0.18 -8.22 34.42
C SER A 293 -1.16 -7.69 33.89
N ILE A 294 -1.45 -7.83 32.58
CA ILE A 294 -2.74 -7.47 31.97
C ILE A 294 -3.78 -8.56 32.28
N ASP A 295 -3.45 -9.83 32.05
CA ASP A 295 -4.24 -10.97 32.54
C ASP A 295 -3.45 -11.88 33.51
N PRO A 296 -3.52 -11.62 34.82
CA PRO A 296 -2.93 -12.47 35.85
C PRO A 296 -3.59 -13.85 36.04
N LYS A 297 -4.65 -14.19 35.28
CA LYS A 297 -5.36 -15.48 35.38
C LYS A 297 -5.08 -16.41 34.20
N ASN A 298 -4.56 -15.91 33.08
CA ASN A 298 -4.21 -16.73 31.93
C ASN A 298 -3.05 -17.67 32.27
N SER A 299 -3.35 -18.95 32.54
CA SER A 299 -2.36 -19.94 32.96
C SER A 299 -1.34 -20.31 31.88
N ALA A 300 -1.68 -20.14 30.59
CA ALA A 300 -0.70 -20.30 29.52
C ALA A 300 0.33 -19.16 29.59
N LEU A 301 -0.12 -17.91 29.66
CA LEU A 301 0.75 -16.75 29.73
C LEU A 301 1.63 -16.71 31.00
N GLN A 302 1.13 -17.21 32.14
CA GLN A 302 1.95 -17.38 33.35
C GLN A 302 3.04 -18.47 33.15
N ARG A 303 2.73 -19.56 32.45
CA ARG A 303 3.70 -20.62 32.09
C ARG A 303 4.75 -20.08 31.10
N ASP A 304 4.32 -19.35 30.08
CA ASP A 304 5.21 -18.80 29.05
C ASP A 304 6.18 -17.75 29.66
N LEU A 305 5.71 -16.96 30.63
CA LEU A 305 6.57 -16.11 31.47
C LEU A 305 7.57 -16.93 32.30
N ASN A 306 7.13 -17.98 33.00
CA ASN A 306 8.04 -18.84 33.78
C ASN A 306 9.12 -19.47 32.89
N ASN A 307 8.76 -19.93 31.69
CA ASN A 307 9.71 -20.49 30.72
C ASN A 307 10.70 -19.42 30.23
N ALA A 308 10.25 -18.19 29.98
CA ALA A 308 11.14 -17.08 29.66
C ALA A 308 12.08 -16.70 30.81
N GLU A 309 11.62 -16.76 32.07
CA GLU A 309 12.47 -16.55 33.24
C GLU A 309 13.52 -17.66 33.40
N TYR A 310 13.15 -18.93 33.22
CA TYR A 310 14.13 -20.03 33.17
C TYR A 310 15.11 -19.86 32.01
N TYR A 311 14.64 -19.45 30.83
CA TYR A 311 15.46 -19.27 29.63
C TYR A 311 16.46 -18.12 29.81
N GLN A 312 16.06 -17.02 30.46
CA GLN A 312 16.94 -15.91 30.79
C GLN A 312 18.06 -16.29 31.76
N VAL A 313 17.81 -17.23 32.67
CA VAL A 313 18.85 -17.78 33.56
C VAL A 313 19.72 -18.77 32.78
N ALA A 314 19.11 -19.73 32.09
CA ALA A 314 19.82 -20.72 31.27
C ALA A 314 20.77 -20.11 30.24
N PHE A 315 20.33 -19.06 29.53
CA PHE A 315 21.14 -18.38 28.52
C PHE A 315 22.31 -17.59 29.12
N GLN A 316 22.15 -17.08 30.36
CA GLN A 316 23.25 -16.49 31.11
C GLN A 316 24.25 -17.58 31.55
N ASP A 317 23.75 -18.65 32.19
CA ASP A 317 24.55 -19.80 32.64
C ASP A 317 25.33 -20.42 31.47
N PHE A 318 24.71 -20.56 30.29
CA PHE A 318 25.32 -21.08 29.06
C PHE A 318 26.46 -20.20 28.55
N LEU A 319 26.24 -18.87 28.48
CA LEU A 319 27.28 -17.92 28.04
C LEU A 319 28.44 -17.81 29.04
N ASP A 320 28.18 -18.03 30.33
CA ASP A 320 29.19 -18.10 31.38
C ASP A 320 29.86 -19.50 31.50
N MET A 321 29.45 -20.47 30.67
CA MET A 321 29.91 -21.87 30.61
C MET A 321 29.61 -22.71 31.87
N ASP A 322 28.63 -22.29 32.68
CA ASP A 322 28.07 -23.04 33.81
C ASP A 322 27.00 -24.04 33.30
N TRP A 323 27.46 -25.08 32.59
CA TRP A 323 26.59 -26.02 31.86
C TRP A 323 25.52 -26.72 32.70
N ALA A 324 25.85 -27.16 33.92
CA ALA A 324 24.90 -27.92 34.74
C ALA A 324 23.71 -27.07 35.24
N PRO A 325 23.89 -25.82 35.72
CA PRO A 325 22.81 -24.84 35.86
C PRO A 325 22.00 -24.60 34.57
N ALA A 326 22.67 -24.41 33.42
CA ALA A 326 22.00 -24.18 32.14
C ALA A 326 21.07 -25.35 31.77
N ILE A 327 21.60 -26.58 31.73
CA ILE A 327 20.85 -27.83 31.54
C ILE A 327 19.65 -27.92 32.49
N THR A 328 19.87 -27.66 33.79
CA THR A 328 18.82 -27.75 34.82
C THR A 328 17.66 -26.80 34.56
N ASN A 329 17.88 -25.67 33.88
CA ASN A 329 16.82 -24.72 33.53
C ASN A 329 16.21 -25.01 32.15
N LEU A 330 17.02 -25.40 31.18
CA LEU A 330 16.59 -25.79 29.83
C LEU A 330 15.70 -27.04 29.85
N THR A 331 16.04 -28.07 30.62
CA THR A 331 15.21 -29.29 30.74
C THR A 331 13.79 -28.98 31.24
N LYS A 332 13.62 -28.04 32.20
CA LYS A 332 12.28 -27.62 32.68
C LYS A 332 11.45 -26.95 31.58
N ILE A 333 12.12 -26.23 30.67
CA ILE A 333 11.48 -25.59 29.52
C ILE A 333 11.03 -26.69 28.55
N MET A 334 11.90 -27.63 28.20
CA MET A 334 11.57 -28.76 27.31
C MET A 334 10.46 -29.65 27.88
N GLU A 335 10.41 -29.86 29.21
CA GLU A 335 9.30 -30.55 29.89
C GLU A 335 7.94 -29.81 29.78
N SER A 336 7.96 -28.50 29.53
CA SER A 336 6.78 -27.63 29.47
C SER A 336 6.36 -27.23 28.06
N ASP A 337 7.31 -27.07 27.15
CA ASP A 337 7.16 -26.62 25.77
C ASP A 337 8.46 -26.93 24.99
N PRO A 338 8.53 -28.06 24.26
CA PRO A 338 9.72 -28.44 23.49
C PRO A 338 10.12 -27.47 22.38
N ASN A 339 9.22 -26.57 21.94
CA ASN A 339 9.50 -25.59 20.89
C ASN A 339 9.68 -24.17 21.46
N PHE A 340 9.82 -24.01 22.78
CA PHE A 340 10.00 -22.71 23.41
C PHE A 340 11.23 -21.99 22.84
N ALA A 341 11.13 -20.67 22.72
CA ALA A 341 12.15 -19.84 22.07
C ALA A 341 12.38 -20.23 20.59
N GLY A 342 11.37 -20.79 19.90
CA GLY A 342 11.47 -21.17 18.48
C GLY A 342 12.45 -22.30 18.21
N GLY A 343 12.59 -23.24 19.15
CA GLY A 343 13.56 -24.34 19.08
C GLY A 343 14.92 -24.02 19.75
N ASN A 344 15.28 -22.75 19.91
CA ASN A 344 16.56 -22.33 20.52
C ASN A 344 16.82 -22.95 21.92
N SER A 345 15.77 -23.29 22.67
CA SER A 345 15.89 -24.01 23.95
C SER A 345 16.50 -25.42 23.81
N ALA A 346 16.16 -26.12 22.73
CA ALA A 346 16.73 -27.44 22.39
C ALA A 346 18.18 -27.31 21.92
N THR A 347 18.47 -26.32 21.07
CA THR A 347 19.83 -26.01 20.58
C THR A 347 20.81 -25.77 21.75
N LEU A 348 20.45 -24.90 22.71
CA LEU A 348 21.26 -24.68 23.91
C LEU A 348 21.41 -25.94 24.77
N LEU A 349 20.37 -26.80 24.83
CA LEU A 349 20.39 -28.00 25.65
C LEU A 349 21.30 -29.08 25.07
N TYR A 350 21.27 -29.28 23.75
CA TYR A 350 22.20 -30.15 23.02
C TYR A 350 23.65 -29.72 23.27
N GLU A 351 23.97 -28.45 22.99
CA GLU A 351 25.33 -27.92 23.11
C GLU A 351 25.83 -27.97 24.56
N ALA A 352 24.98 -27.67 25.55
CA ALA A 352 25.36 -27.75 26.97
C ALA A 352 25.62 -29.19 27.43
N TYR A 353 24.82 -30.16 26.97
CA TYR A 353 25.06 -31.58 27.25
C TYR A 353 26.34 -32.09 26.58
N SER A 354 26.61 -31.70 25.32
CA SER A 354 27.85 -32.04 24.61
C SER A 354 29.07 -31.51 25.36
N ALA A 355 29.12 -30.19 25.62
CA ALA A 355 30.25 -29.53 26.27
C ALA A 355 30.50 -30.05 27.69
N LEU A 356 29.45 -30.37 28.46
CA LEU A 356 29.59 -30.99 29.79
C LEU A 356 30.06 -32.44 29.71
N GLY A 357 29.58 -33.21 28.71
CA GLY A 357 30.06 -34.56 28.45
C GLY A 357 31.55 -34.60 28.13
N GLU A 358 32.02 -33.72 27.24
CA GLU A 358 33.44 -33.58 26.92
C GLU A 358 34.29 -33.10 28.11
N GLN A 359 33.75 -32.22 28.96
CA GLN A 359 34.43 -31.77 30.17
C GLN A 359 34.67 -32.95 31.12
N TYR A 360 33.68 -33.84 31.29
CA TYR A 360 33.84 -35.08 32.05
C TYR A 360 34.80 -36.06 31.36
N TYR A 361 34.70 -36.23 30.04
CA TYR A 361 35.58 -37.11 29.25
C TYR A 361 37.05 -36.69 29.38
N SER A 362 37.32 -35.39 29.21
CA SER A 362 38.65 -34.78 29.31
C SER A 362 39.26 -34.91 30.72
N ALA A 363 38.40 -34.96 31.74
CA ALA A 363 38.79 -35.21 33.13
C ALA A 363 38.89 -36.72 33.49
N GLY A 364 38.52 -37.62 32.58
CA GLY A 364 38.53 -39.07 32.77
C GLY A 364 37.29 -39.66 33.47
N PHE A 365 36.24 -38.87 33.65
CA PHE A 365 34.96 -39.28 34.25
C PHE A 365 34.03 -39.88 33.18
N TYR A 366 34.47 -40.96 32.53
CA TYR A 366 33.81 -41.48 31.32
C TYR A 366 32.35 -41.93 31.53
N SER A 367 31.96 -42.37 32.72
CA SER A 367 30.54 -42.71 32.99
C SER A 367 29.65 -41.47 33.09
N ASP A 368 30.16 -40.37 33.67
CA ASP A 368 29.45 -39.10 33.74
C ASP A 368 29.42 -38.41 32.36
N ALA A 369 30.50 -38.56 31.57
CA ALA A 369 30.56 -38.13 30.18
C ALA A 369 29.49 -38.83 29.33
N LEU A 370 29.46 -40.17 29.37
CA LEU A 370 28.50 -41.01 28.66
C LEU A 370 27.05 -40.59 28.93
N ASN A 371 26.67 -40.43 30.20
CA ASN A 371 25.33 -40.01 30.58
C ASN A 371 24.94 -38.66 29.93
N ASN A 372 25.86 -37.69 29.86
CA ASN A 372 25.57 -36.39 29.24
C ASN A 372 25.49 -36.51 27.71
N PHE A 373 26.39 -37.27 27.08
CA PHE A 373 26.33 -37.53 25.64
C PHE A 373 25.05 -38.29 25.23
N GLU A 374 24.58 -39.25 26.04
CA GLU A 374 23.29 -39.94 25.83
C GLU A 374 22.09 -38.98 25.95
N GLN A 375 22.17 -37.91 26.76
CA GLN A 375 21.12 -36.88 26.76
C GLN A 375 21.21 -35.94 25.54
N ALA A 376 22.41 -35.57 25.10
CA ALA A 376 22.58 -34.83 23.84
C ALA A 376 22.12 -35.65 22.62
N GLU A 377 22.37 -36.96 22.59
CA GLU A 377 21.83 -37.86 21.57
C GLU A 377 20.30 -37.78 21.53
N LEU A 378 19.62 -37.87 22.68
CA LEU A 378 18.16 -37.76 22.72
C LEU A 378 17.62 -36.43 22.18
N VAL A 379 18.32 -35.31 22.38
CA VAL A 379 17.94 -34.01 21.81
C VAL A 379 18.23 -33.97 20.30
N ALA A 380 19.34 -34.54 19.85
CA ALA A 380 19.70 -34.61 18.43
C ALA A 380 18.79 -35.56 17.62
N TRP A 381 18.14 -36.55 18.25
CA TRP A 381 17.21 -37.47 17.56
C TRP A 381 15.89 -36.83 17.12
N ASP A 382 15.47 -35.74 17.77
CA ASP A 382 14.27 -34.97 17.39
C ASP A 382 14.57 -33.92 16.31
N ASP A 383 15.84 -33.49 16.18
CA ASP A 383 16.33 -32.67 15.06
C ASP A 383 16.73 -33.54 13.87
N ARG A 384 16.05 -33.36 12.73
CA ARG A 384 16.27 -34.14 11.51
C ARG A 384 16.79 -33.31 10.35
N GLU A 385 17.20 -32.08 10.61
CA GLU A 385 17.79 -31.20 9.60
C GLU A 385 19.30 -31.09 9.82
N ASN A 386 19.78 -31.18 11.07
CA ASN A 386 21.19 -31.10 11.44
C ASN A 386 21.82 -32.50 11.70
N ASP A 387 22.05 -33.28 10.63
CA ASP A 387 22.69 -34.61 10.67
C ASP A 387 24.03 -34.62 11.44
N LEU A 388 24.77 -33.49 11.45
CA LEU A 388 26.06 -33.39 12.13
C LEU A 388 25.92 -33.55 13.65
N LYS A 389 24.86 -33.01 14.27
CA LYS A 389 24.62 -33.13 15.72
C LYS A 389 24.60 -34.59 16.16
N LEU A 390 23.83 -35.42 15.45
CA LEU A 390 23.63 -36.83 15.78
C LEU A 390 24.89 -37.65 15.44
N PHE A 391 25.50 -37.40 14.27
CA PHE A 391 26.75 -38.05 13.89
C PHE A 391 27.86 -37.82 14.93
N GLN A 392 28.11 -36.56 15.31
CA GLN A 392 29.18 -36.18 16.22
C GLN A 392 28.98 -36.73 17.63
N ILE A 393 27.77 -36.63 18.19
CA ILE A 393 27.51 -37.09 19.55
C ILE A 393 27.64 -38.61 19.67
N GLN A 394 27.27 -39.36 18.62
CA GLN A 394 27.43 -40.81 18.56
C GLN A 394 28.91 -41.23 18.42
N LEU A 395 29.76 -40.43 17.76
CA LEU A 395 31.21 -40.62 17.84
C LEU A 395 31.73 -40.43 19.27
N TYR A 396 31.29 -39.38 19.99
CA TYR A 396 31.69 -39.15 21.38
C TYR A 396 31.22 -40.28 22.32
N ILE A 397 30.02 -40.82 22.12
CA ILE A 397 29.52 -42.00 22.85
C ILE A 397 30.40 -43.23 22.56
N GLY A 398 30.70 -43.52 21.28
CA GLY A 398 31.56 -44.64 20.89
C GLY A 398 32.99 -44.52 21.45
N ASP A 399 33.57 -43.32 21.43
CA ASP A 399 34.88 -43.05 22.02
C ASP A 399 34.87 -43.27 23.54
N THR A 400 33.77 -42.92 24.21
CA THR A 400 33.58 -43.06 25.66
C THR A 400 33.42 -44.52 26.08
N TYR A 401 32.60 -45.30 25.37
CA TYR A 401 32.54 -46.76 25.53
C TYR A 401 33.92 -47.41 25.28
N GLY A 402 34.67 -46.89 24.30
CA GLY A 402 36.06 -47.27 24.04
C GLY A 402 37.01 -47.05 25.23
N LYS A 403 36.91 -45.91 25.93
CA LYS A 403 37.71 -45.66 27.17
C LYS A 403 37.26 -46.54 28.33
N LEU A 404 35.96 -46.87 28.41
CA LEU A 404 35.41 -47.84 29.36
C LEU A 404 35.78 -49.30 29.03
N ARG A 405 36.31 -49.56 27.82
CA ARG A 405 36.61 -50.89 27.23
C ARG A 405 35.38 -51.75 26.96
N ASP A 406 34.24 -51.11 26.76
CA ASP A 406 33.03 -51.75 26.27
C ASP A 406 33.01 -51.65 24.74
N TYR A 407 33.83 -52.48 24.11
CA TYR A 407 34.05 -52.38 22.67
C TYR A 407 32.84 -52.84 21.85
N GLU A 408 31.94 -53.66 22.40
CA GLU A 408 30.71 -54.10 21.73
C GLU A 408 29.75 -52.91 21.53
N ASN A 409 29.54 -52.10 22.58
CA ASN A 409 28.77 -50.87 22.47
C ASN A 409 29.51 -49.78 21.66
N ALA A 410 30.84 -49.65 21.80
CA ALA A 410 31.62 -48.70 21.01
C ALA A 410 31.57 -48.95 19.50
N VAL A 411 31.72 -50.21 19.09
CA VAL A 411 31.61 -50.65 17.68
C VAL A 411 30.20 -50.39 17.16
N SER A 412 29.18 -50.71 17.96
CA SER A 412 27.77 -50.47 17.60
C SER A 412 27.49 -48.99 17.33
N TYR A 413 27.96 -48.08 18.20
CA TYR A 413 27.77 -46.64 18.04
C TYR A 413 28.51 -46.06 16.82
N TYR A 414 29.78 -46.44 16.59
CA TYR A 414 30.50 -46.00 15.39
C TYR A 414 29.85 -46.53 14.11
N LEU A 415 29.47 -47.80 14.06
CA LEU A 415 28.80 -48.37 12.89
C LEU A 415 27.44 -47.72 12.66
N TYR A 416 26.69 -47.36 13.70
CA TYR A 416 25.46 -46.60 13.55
C TYR A 416 25.73 -45.22 12.91
N ALA A 417 26.62 -44.42 13.53
CA ALA A 417 26.95 -43.07 13.06
C ALA A 417 27.46 -43.07 11.61
N LEU A 418 28.42 -43.94 11.28
CA LEU A 418 29.02 -44.04 9.95
C LEU A 418 28.05 -44.56 8.88
N ASN A 419 27.05 -45.36 9.25
CA ASN A 419 25.99 -45.78 8.34
C ASN A 419 24.91 -44.70 8.15
N SER A 420 24.63 -43.87 9.16
CA SER A 420 23.63 -42.79 9.05
C SER A 420 24.00 -41.75 7.97
N ILE A 421 25.29 -41.44 7.85
CA ILE A 421 25.85 -40.54 6.83
C ILE A 421 26.24 -41.24 5.52
N GLU A 422 25.80 -42.48 5.30
CA GLU A 422 26.18 -43.36 4.18
C GLU A 422 27.69 -43.34 3.83
N ILE A 423 28.61 -43.53 4.80
CA ILE A 423 30.06 -43.33 4.56
C ILE A 423 30.62 -44.09 3.34
N THR A 424 30.03 -45.24 2.97
CA THR A 424 30.49 -46.05 1.84
C THR A 424 30.12 -45.51 0.46
N SER A 425 29.18 -44.56 0.39
CA SER A 425 28.80 -43.83 -0.83
C SER A 425 29.88 -42.83 -1.29
N TYR A 426 30.81 -42.44 -0.40
CA TYR A 426 31.91 -41.50 -0.68
C TYR A 426 33.05 -42.18 -1.46
N THR A 427 32.96 -42.20 -2.79
CA THR A 427 33.86 -42.96 -3.68
C THR A 427 35.35 -42.58 -3.56
N GLU A 428 35.65 -41.34 -3.19
CA GLU A 428 37.04 -40.86 -3.02
C GLU A 428 37.72 -41.45 -1.76
N LEU A 429 36.95 -41.92 -0.78
CA LEU A 429 37.45 -42.49 0.49
C LEU A 429 37.78 -43.99 0.36
N GLY A 430 38.49 -44.37 -0.71
CA GLY A 430 38.80 -45.76 -1.04
C GLY A 430 39.58 -46.54 0.05
N SER A 431 40.32 -45.85 0.92
CA SER A 431 40.94 -46.45 2.12
C SER A 431 39.91 -46.75 3.21
N VAL A 432 39.01 -45.81 3.52
CA VAL A 432 37.92 -45.96 4.50
C VAL A 432 37.03 -47.15 4.15
N ASN A 433 36.67 -47.31 2.87
CA ASN A 433 35.86 -48.46 2.42
C ASN A 433 36.50 -49.82 2.70
N ASN A 434 37.84 -49.92 2.66
CA ASN A 434 38.55 -51.15 3.04
C ASN A 434 38.64 -51.33 4.57
N LEU A 435 38.68 -50.25 5.35
CA LEU A 435 38.69 -50.29 6.81
C LEU A 435 37.30 -50.63 7.37
N MET A 436 36.23 -50.04 6.82
CA MET A 436 34.83 -50.40 7.12
C MET A 436 34.57 -51.89 6.87
N ALA A 437 34.99 -52.42 5.72
CA ALA A 437 34.85 -53.84 5.41
C ALA A 437 35.63 -54.77 6.38
N GLN A 438 36.74 -54.31 6.96
CA GLN A 438 37.46 -55.03 8.01
C GLN A 438 36.75 -54.92 9.37
N ALA A 439 36.26 -53.74 9.73
CA ALA A 439 35.47 -53.53 10.95
C ALA A 439 34.24 -54.44 10.99
N SER A 440 33.44 -54.47 9.91
CA SER A 440 32.26 -55.34 9.80
C SER A 440 32.61 -56.84 9.81
N TYR A 441 33.82 -57.23 9.41
CA TYR A 441 34.28 -58.62 9.50
C TYR A 441 34.63 -59.01 10.95
N TRP A 442 35.30 -58.12 11.68
CA TRP A 442 35.65 -58.33 13.09
C TRP A 442 34.41 -58.30 13.99
N ASP A 443 33.50 -57.36 13.76
CA ASP A 443 32.17 -57.30 14.39
C ASP A 443 31.37 -58.60 14.17
N ALA A 444 31.20 -59.03 12.91
CA ALA A 444 30.51 -60.27 12.57
C ALA A 444 31.21 -61.57 13.06
N THR A 445 32.42 -61.47 13.63
CA THR A 445 33.12 -62.59 14.29
C THR A 445 33.25 -62.43 15.81
N GLY A 446 32.76 -61.33 16.39
CA GLY A 446 32.80 -61.03 17.82
C GLY A 446 34.15 -60.54 18.34
N ASP A 447 35.06 -60.10 17.47
CA ASP A 447 36.34 -59.51 17.85
C ASP A 447 36.25 -57.98 17.92
N TYR A 448 35.54 -57.50 18.94
CA TYR A 448 35.20 -56.08 19.07
C TYR A 448 36.43 -55.17 19.32
N ASP A 449 37.55 -55.68 19.87
CA ASP A 449 38.79 -54.90 20.06
C ASP A 449 39.48 -54.65 18.69
N SER A 450 39.49 -55.66 17.80
CA SER A 450 39.91 -55.50 16.40
C SER A 450 38.96 -54.62 15.59
N ALA A 451 37.65 -54.75 15.78
CA ALA A 451 36.64 -53.91 15.12
C ALA A 451 36.74 -52.44 15.54
N TYR A 452 36.83 -52.17 16.85
CA TYR A 452 37.03 -50.84 17.42
C TYR A 452 38.30 -50.18 16.87
N SER A 453 39.40 -50.93 16.81
CA SER A 453 40.67 -50.46 16.26
C SER A 453 40.55 -50.07 14.78
N ALA A 454 39.90 -50.90 13.96
CA ALA A 454 39.65 -50.59 12.55
C ALA A 454 38.74 -49.36 12.35
N LEU A 455 37.76 -49.15 13.24
CA LEU A 455 36.88 -47.97 13.21
C LEU A 455 37.61 -46.70 13.65
N GLN A 456 38.51 -46.77 14.63
CA GLN A 456 39.38 -45.63 14.97
C GLN A 456 40.36 -45.26 13.83
N GLU A 457 40.74 -46.21 12.97
CA GLU A 457 41.45 -45.90 11.70
C GLU A 457 40.51 -45.31 10.63
N VAL A 458 39.23 -45.70 10.57
CA VAL A 458 38.22 -45.02 9.74
C VAL A 458 38.08 -43.55 10.15
N LEU A 459 37.89 -43.26 11.43
CA LEU A 459 37.65 -41.90 11.94
C LEU A 459 38.85 -40.95 11.71
N GLN A 460 40.07 -41.48 11.59
CA GLN A 460 41.24 -40.69 11.16
C GLN A 460 41.25 -40.37 9.66
N GLY A 461 40.45 -41.06 8.85
CA GLY A 461 40.36 -40.91 7.40
C GLY A 461 39.10 -40.21 6.87
N ILE A 462 38.06 -40.00 7.70
CA ILE A 462 36.77 -39.45 7.25
C ILE A 462 36.76 -37.93 6.96
N GLY A 463 37.84 -37.19 7.20
CA GLY A 463 37.84 -35.71 7.12
C GLY A 463 37.41 -35.07 5.78
N GLY A 464 37.14 -35.87 4.74
CA GLY A 464 36.51 -35.46 3.49
C GLY A 464 34.98 -35.52 3.46
N ILE A 465 34.28 -35.91 4.54
CA ILE A 465 32.80 -35.87 4.60
C ILE A 465 32.23 -34.45 4.77
N TYR A 466 33.02 -33.53 5.33
CA TYR A 466 32.54 -32.21 5.71
C TYR A 466 32.46 -31.24 4.53
N ILE A 467 31.26 -30.73 4.26
CA ILE A 467 31.06 -29.59 3.38
C ILE A 467 31.43 -28.33 4.16
N ASN A 468 32.57 -27.75 3.82
CA ASN A 468 33.10 -26.57 4.48
C ASN A 468 32.65 -25.31 3.72
N THR A 469 31.80 -24.49 4.35
CA THR A 469 31.36 -23.18 3.84
C THR A 469 32.11 -22.05 4.55
N GLU A 470 32.22 -20.87 3.94
CA GLU A 470 32.82 -19.69 4.58
C GLU A 470 31.74 -18.63 4.80
N ILE A 471 31.40 -18.37 6.06
CA ILE A 471 30.24 -17.56 6.46
C ILE A 471 30.68 -16.46 7.43
N GLU A 472 30.19 -15.24 7.24
CA GLU A 472 30.46 -14.09 8.12
C GLU A 472 29.49 -14.07 9.31
N ILE A 473 30.02 -14.07 10.53
CA ILE A 473 29.19 -14.04 11.75
C ILE A 473 28.68 -12.61 12.06
N SER A 474 27.38 -12.50 12.29
CA SER A 474 26.69 -11.26 12.67
C SER A 474 27.12 -10.72 14.04
N ASP A 475 26.91 -9.42 14.26
CA ASP A 475 27.18 -8.81 15.57
C ASP A 475 26.16 -9.26 16.62
N GLY A 476 26.65 -9.65 17.80
CA GLY A 476 25.83 -10.18 18.89
C GLY A 476 25.35 -11.63 18.75
N ALA A 477 25.70 -12.36 17.68
CA ALA A 477 25.26 -13.74 17.46
C ALA A 477 25.75 -14.71 18.56
N CYS A 478 24.88 -15.62 18.98
CA CYS A 478 25.28 -16.75 19.81
C CYS A 478 25.86 -17.86 18.92
N LEU A 479 27.02 -18.43 19.28
CA LEU A 479 27.67 -19.46 18.46
C LEU A 479 26.84 -20.75 18.36
N ALA A 480 26.00 -21.05 19.37
CA ALA A 480 25.06 -22.18 19.32
C ALA A 480 24.06 -22.02 18.16
N PHE A 481 23.38 -20.87 18.09
CA PHE A 481 22.37 -20.60 17.08
C PHE A 481 23.00 -20.41 15.69
N PHE A 482 24.15 -19.73 15.61
CA PHE A 482 24.91 -19.62 14.36
C PHE A 482 25.38 -20.97 13.81
N ALA A 483 25.73 -21.94 14.69
CA ALA A 483 26.03 -23.29 14.25
C ALA A 483 24.78 -23.99 13.72
N ASP A 484 23.66 -23.86 14.42
CA ASP A 484 22.41 -24.56 14.10
C ASP A 484 21.74 -24.04 12.81
N ASP A 485 21.68 -22.71 12.65
CA ASP A 485 21.22 -22.01 11.43
C ASP A 485 21.95 -22.50 10.15
N ASN A 486 23.12 -23.13 10.29
CA ASN A 486 24.00 -23.59 9.22
C ASN A 486 24.24 -25.11 9.24
N LEU A 487 23.40 -25.88 9.94
CA LEU A 487 23.45 -27.35 10.03
C LEU A 487 24.81 -27.87 10.52
N SER A 488 25.31 -27.23 11.58
CA SER A 488 26.62 -27.46 12.18
C SER A 488 26.53 -27.56 13.71
N THR A 489 27.67 -27.64 14.39
CA THR A 489 27.81 -27.62 15.86
C THR A 489 28.87 -26.61 16.29
N ILE A 490 28.83 -26.15 17.54
CA ILE A 490 29.86 -25.26 18.10
C ILE A 490 31.25 -25.86 17.89
N ASP A 491 31.41 -27.15 18.21
CA ASP A 491 32.72 -27.80 18.20
C ASP A 491 33.29 -28.03 16.80
N ALA A 492 32.46 -28.38 15.82
CA ALA A 492 32.90 -28.50 14.42
C ALA A 492 33.44 -27.15 13.89
N ILE A 493 32.75 -26.05 14.19
CA ILE A 493 33.19 -24.69 13.83
C ILE A 493 34.48 -24.34 14.57
N LEU A 494 34.58 -24.61 15.87
CA LEU A 494 35.79 -24.31 16.65
C LEU A 494 37.01 -25.11 16.15
N GLU A 495 36.86 -26.40 15.85
CA GLU A 495 37.95 -27.23 15.32
C GLU A 495 38.40 -26.74 13.94
N ALA A 496 37.48 -26.57 12.99
CA ALA A 496 37.80 -26.12 11.62
C ALA A 496 38.51 -24.75 11.62
N ASN A 497 38.13 -23.83 12.51
CA ASN A 497 38.75 -22.52 12.64
C ASN A 497 39.97 -22.49 13.59
N ASN A 498 40.39 -23.64 14.14
CA ASN A 498 41.50 -23.78 15.08
C ASN A 498 41.37 -22.88 16.32
N LEU A 499 40.17 -22.86 16.92
CA LEU A 499 39.79 -21.98 18.04
C LEU A 499 39.73 -22.75 19.37
N PRO A 500 40.24 -22.20 20.48
CA PRO A 500 40.00 -22.79 21.79
C PRO A 500 38.53 -22.68 22.20
N LYS A 501 38.01 -23.66 22.95
CA LYS A 501 36.61 -23.68 23.46
C LYS A 501 36.22 -22.45 24.30
N SER A 502 37.18 -21.68 24.80
CA SER A 502 36.98 -20.40 25.49
C SER A 502 36.99 -19.16 24.56
N THR A 503 36.77 -19.33 23.25
CA THR A 503 36.77 -18.21 22.30
C THR A 503 35.45 -17.44 22.33
N VAL A 504 35.51 -16.18 22.78
CA VAL A 504 34.52 -15.17 22.39
C VAL A 504 34.81 -14.77 20.95
N ILE A 505 33.86 -15.03 20.05
CA ILE A 505 33.98 -14.66 18.63
C ILE A 505 33.62 -13.17 18.47
N ASN A 506 34.38 -12.46 17.63
CA ASN A 506 34.11 -11.06 17.29
C ASN A 506 33.29 -11.00 15.99
N PHE A 507 32.39 -10.01 15.92
CA PHE A 507 31.55 -9.72 14.75
C PHE A 507 32.36 -9.50 13.46
N GLY A 508 31.73 -9.75 12.32
CA GLY A 508 32.34 -9.50 11.00
C GLY A 508 33.54 -10.41 10.70
N ARG A 509 33.64 -11.53 11.42
CA ARG A 509 34.64 -12.57 11.16
C ARG A 509 34.05 -13.62 10.23
N GLN A 510 34.76 -13.90 9.13
CA GLN A 510 34.52 -15.12 8.36
C GLN A 510 34.98 -16.35 9.16
N LEU A 511 34.11 -17.35 9.23
CA LEU A 511 34.32 -18.64 9.85
C LEU A 511 34.14 -19.74 8.81
N ILE A 512 34.97 -20.77 8.89
CA ILE A 512 34.71 -22.04 8.21
C ILE A 512 33.60 -22.76 8.99
N VAL A 513 32.48 -23.06 8.35
CA VAL A 513 31.36 -23.79 8.94
C VAL A 513 31.25 -25.15 8.26
N PRO A 514 31.60 -26.25 8.95
CA PRO A 514 31.46 -27.61 8.44
C PRO A 514 30.03 -28.12 8.65
N SER A 515 29.41 -28.66 7.62
CA SER A 515 28.16 -29.42 7.73
C SER A 515 28.30 -30.79 7.04
N ILE A 516 27.32 -31.67 7.29
CA ILE A 516 27.12 -32.90 6.54
C ILE A 516 25.79 -32.75 5.78
N GLN A 517 25.79 -33.07 4.49
CA GLN A 517 24.60 -33.01 3.64
C GLN A 517 24.59 -34.22 2.71
N GLN A 518 23.41 -34.84 2.55
CA GLN A 518 23.17 -36.04 1.74
C GLN A 518 22.93 -35.69 0.26
#